data_AF-A0A9W9K5D4-F1
#
_entry.id   AF-A0A9W9K5D4-F1
#
_cell.length_a   1.000
_cell.length_b   1.000
_cell.length_c   1.000
_cell.angle_alpha   90.00
_cell.angle_beta   90.00
_cell.angle_gamma   90.00
#
_symmetry.space_group_name_H-M   'P 1'
#
loop_
_entity.id
_entity.type
_entity.pdbx_description
1 polymer ?
#
loop_
_entity_poly.entity_id
_entity_poly.type
_entity_poly.pdbx_seq_one_letter_code
_entity_poly.pdbx_strand_id
1 'polypeptide(L)'
;MDLNRSYANDEEYIVRAAEPEPRPPRQQRWTHEGEEPLTDPTQLPLGWNADEPDLDPEDINAQITRAEERIADNIMPHAFQHKLDYYRGYRTRNDEIQARWPANLDWNVLNRLEVLTRIAMDLEGNGDKNNQLLNVRAIIEAYRNRTIQINGLVTYWSRGVQISQPRPFDWDEFLSINSHHEGSTSFWVEGVRVEVTP
;
A
#
# COMPACT_ATOMS: atom_id res chain seq x y z
N MET A 1 -31.16 9.50 4.52
CA MET A 1 -29.80 9.68 3.99
C MET A 1 -29.82 9.32 2.51
N ASP A 2 -29.24 10.14 1.65
CA ASP A 2 -29.16 9.85 0.21
C ASP A 2 -27.87 9.06 -0.09
N LEU A 3 -28.03 7.79 -0.44
CA LEU A 3 -26.91 6.92 -0.82
C LEU A 3 -26.44 7.14 -2.26
N ASN A 4 -27.22 7.86 -3.08
CA ASN A 4 -26.87 8.19 -4.46
C ASN A 4 -26.04 9.47 -4.58
N ARG A 5 -25.90 10.24 -3.49
CA ARG A 5 -24.98 11.37 -3.45
C ARG A 5 -23.54 10.86 -3.46
N SER A 6 -22.78 11.25 -4.48
CA SER A 6 -21.34 11.05 -4.56
C SER A 6 -20.59 12.27 -4.02
N TYR A 7 -19.54 12.03 -3.25
CA TYR A 7 -18.59 13.03 -2.77
C TYR A 7 -17.25 12.96 -3.55
N ALA A 8 -17.19 12.16 -4.62
CA ALA A 8 -15.97 11.93 -5.39
C ALA A 8 -15.39 13.18 -6.07
N ASN A 9 -16.18 14.27 -6.16
CA ASN A 9 -15.77 15.56 -6.72
C ASN A 9 -15.67 16.67 -5.67
N ASP A 10 -15.98 16.37 -4.40
CA ASP A 10 -15.96 17.35 -3.32
C ASP A 10 -14.54 17.40 -2.74
N GLU A 11 -13.74 18.40 -3.13
CA GLU A 11 -12.31 18.50 -2.76
C GLU A 11 -12.06 18.43 -1.25
N GLU A 12 -13.03 18.88 -0.44
CA GLU A 12 -12.99 18.82 1.03
C GLU A 12 -12.82 17.39 1.56
N TYR A 13 -13.34 16.38 0.85
CA TYR A 13 -13.35 14.99 1.31
C TYR A 13 -12.34 14.10 0.59
N ILE A 14 -11.71 14.61 -0.48
CA ILE A 14 -10.72 13.84 -1.24
C ILE A 14 -9.38 13.94 -0.53
N VAL A 15 -8.92 12.82 0.01
CA VAL A 15 -7.58 12.73 0.58
C VAL A 15 -6.58 12.59 -0.57
N ARG A 16 -5.97 13.71 -0.95
CA ARG A 16 -4.81 13.71 -1.84
C ARG A 16 -3.58 13.28 -1.04
N ALA A 17 -2.65 12.60 -1.71
CA ALA A 17 -1.32 12.41 -1.12
C ALA A 17 -0.76 13.80 -0.82
N ALA A 18 -0.33 14.01 0.44
CA ALA A 18 0.43 15.22 0.77
C ALA A 18 1.67 15.27 -0.12
N GLU A 19 2.08 16.48 -0.52
CA GLU A 19 3.39 16.62 -1.15
C GLU A 19 4.44 16.11 -0.16
N PRO A 20 5.39 15.26 -0.62
CA PRO A 20 6.42 14.76 0.27
C PRO A 20 7.24 15.94 0.80
N GLU A 21 7.45 15.96 2.11
CA GLU A 21 8.35 16.94 2.74
C GLU A 21 9.72 16.90 2.04
N PRO A 22 10.39 18.06 1.90
CA PRO A 22 11.71 18.11 1.31
C PRO A 22 12.67 17.17 2.04
N ARG A 23 13.26 16.23 1.30
CA ARG A 23 14.21 15.28 1.90
C ARG A 23 15.51 15.99 2.29
N PRO A 24 16.16 15.54 3.39
CA PRO A 24 17.46 16.06 3.76
C PRO A 24 18.49 15.83 2.65
N PRO A 25 19.57 16.64 2.61
CA PRO A 25 20.65 16.44 1.65
C PRO A 25 21.32 15.08 1.86
N ARG A 26 21.88 14.53 0.77
CA ARG A 26 22.67 13.30 0.80
C ARG A 26 23.77 13.39 1.86
N GLN A 27 23.85 12.34 2.69
CA GLN A 27 24.85 12.26 3.75
C GLN A 27 26.26 12.08 3.17
N GLN A 28 27.28 12.41 3.98
CA GLN A 28 28.67 12.14 3.66
C GLN A 28 28.85 10.67 3.28
N ARG A 29 29.59 10.42 2.19
CA ARG A 29 29.97 9.07 1.80
C ARG A 29 31.19 8.64 2.62
N TRP A 30 31.05 7.53 3.32
CA TRP A 30 32.09 6.90 4.11
C TRP A 30 32.55 5.64 3.38
N THR A 31 33.86 5.40 3.35
CA THR A 31 34.45 4.22 2.72
C THR A 31 35.47 3.59 3.66
N HIS A 32 35.56 2.27 3.67
CA HIS A 32 36.57 1.51 4.39
C HIS A 32 37.53 0.85 3.41
N GLU A 33 38.83 1.17 3.52
CA GLU A 33 39.88 0.65 2.61
C GLU A 33 40.51 -0.67 3.09
N GLY A 34 40.13 -1.18 4.27
CA GLY A 34 40.66 -2.44 4.78
C GLY A 34 40.19 -3.64 3.95
N GLU A 35 41.01 -4.70 3.93
CA GLU A 35 40.66 -5.96 3.25
C GLU A 35 39.43 -6.63 3.88
N GLU A 36 39.30 -6.53 5.20
CA GLU A 36 38.16 -7.08 5.94
C GLU A 36 37.06 -6.02 6.13
N PRO A 37 35.78 -6.37 5.94
CA PRO A 37 34.68 -5.42 6.12
C PRO A 37 34.53 -4.88 7.54
N LEU A 38 34.22 -3.59 7.66
CA LEU A 38 33.90 -2.96 8.95
C LEU A 38 32.48 -3.38 9.38
N THR A 39 32.39 -4.39 10.24
CA THR A 39 31.11 -5.03 10.63
C THR A 39 30.74 -4.85 12.10
N ASP A 40 31.65 -4.33 12.92
CA ASP A 40 31.39 -4.01 14.32
C ASP A 40 30.72 -2.63 14.42
N PRO A 41 29.46 -2.54 14.91
CA PRO A 41 28.75 -1.27 15.05
C PRO A 41 29.48 -0.26 15.96
N THR A 42 30.34 -0.72 16.88
CA THR A 42 31.08 0.16 17.80
C THR A 42 32.28 0.85 17.14
N GLN A 43 32.67 0.40 15.95
CA GLN A 43 33.82 0.92 15.20
C GLN A 43 33.40 1.80 14.01
N LEU A 44 32.09 2.02 13.83
CA LEU A 44 31.58 2.81 12.72
C LEU A 44 32.02 4.29 12.83
N PRO A 45 32.23 4.96 11.69
CA PRO A 45 32.57 6.38 11.71
C PRO A 45 31.50 7.20 12.43
N LEU A 46 31.92 8.21 13.20
CA LEU A 46 30.99 9.10 13.88
C LEU A 46 30.09 9.81 12.85
N GLY A 47 28.77 9.68 13.02
CA GLY A 47 27.79 10.26 12.09
C GLY A 47 27.47 9.38 10.88
N TRP A 48 28.04 8.18 10.77
CA TRP A 48 27.59 7.17 9.81
C TRP A 48 26.17 6.73 10.14
N ASN A 49 25.35 6.54 9.11
CA ASN A 49 23.96 6.14 9.23
C ASN A 49 23.60 5.16 8.11
N ALA A 50 22.89 4.09 8.45
CA ALA A 50 22.42 3.10 7.49
C ALA A 50 21.09 3.48 6.84
N ASP A 51 20.35 4.45 7.37
CA ASP A 51 18.93 4.67 7.01
C ASP A 51 18.73 5.40 5.68
N GLU A 52 19.77 6.02 5.12
CA GLU A 52 19.71 6.76 3.83
C GLU A 52 18.50 7.72 3.72
N PRO A 53 18.33 8.66 4.68
CA PRO A 53 17.12 9.47 4.80
C PRO A 53 16.90 10.45 3.64
N ASP A 54 17.90 10.64 2.78
CA ASP A 54 17.80 11.44 1.56
C ASP A 54 17.03 10.73 0.43
N LEU A 55 16.86 9.41 0.52
CA LEU A 55 16.22 8.62 -0.52
C LEU A 55 14.71 8.51 -0.35
N ASP A 56 14.03 8.33 -1.48
CA ASP A 56 12.65 7.86 -1.49
C ASP A 56 12.56 6.40 -1.08
N PRO A 57 11.78 6.05 -0.05
CA PRO A 57 11.45 4.65 0.20
C PRO A 57 10.80 3.98 -1.01
N GLU A 58 10.06 4.74 -1.84
CA GLU A 58 9.33 4.23 -3.00
C GLU A 58 10.16 4.29 -4.30
N ASP A 59 11.32 4.96 -4.32
CA ASP A 59 12.25 4.92 -5.47
C ASP A 59 13.16 3.69 -5.35
N ILE A 60 12.58 2.55 -5.72
CA ILE A 60 13.21 1.24 -5.65
C ILE A 60 14.55 1.22 -6.42
N ASN A 61 14.66 1.94 -7.52
CA ASN A 61 15.88 1.98 -8.31
C ASN A 61 16.99 2.75 -7.57
N ALA A 62 16.68 3.92 -7.03
CA ALA A 62 17.64 4.67 -6.21
C ALA A 62 18.07 3.88 -4.97
N GLN A 63 17.14 3.17 -4.33
CA GLN A 63 17.42 2.29 -3.19
C GLN A 63 18.37 1.14 -3.56
N ILE A 64 18.12 0.45 -4.69
CA ILE A 64 19.00 -0.61 -5.19
C ILE A 64 20.40 -0.06 -5.47
N THR A 65 20.49 1.06 -6.20
CA THR A 65 21.78 1.69 -6.53
C THR A 65 22.55 2.08 -5.28
N ARG A 66 21.89 2.69 -4.28
CA ARG A 66 22.55 3.05 -3.02
C ARG A 66 23.01 1.81 -2.25
N ALA A 67 22.21 0.76 -2.19
CA ALA A 67 22.63 -0.48 -1.52
C ALA A 67 23.88 -1.09 -2.19
N GLU A 68 23.96 -1.10 -3.51
CA GLU A 68 25.15 -1.53 -4.26
C GLU A 68 26.38 -0.65 -3.97
N GLU A 69 26.21 0.67 -3.91
CA GLU A 69 27.27 1.61 -3.50
C GLU A 69 27.77 1.32 -2.08
N ARG A 70 26.88 1.07 -1.12
CA ARG A 70 27.24 0.84 0.28
C ARG A 70 27.88 -0.52 0.54
N ILE A 71 27.53 -1.53 -0.25
CA ILE A 71 28.25 -2.81 -0.24
C ILE A 71 29.70 -2.58 -0.67
N ALA A 72 29.93 -1.77 -1.72
CA ALA A 72 31.27 -1.43 -2.19
C ALA A 72 32.06 -0.53 -1.22
N ASP A 73 31.38 0.29 -0.42
CA ASP A 73 32.00 1.13 0.62
C ASP A 73 32.61 0.31 1.78
N ASN A 74 32.35 -1.01 1.84
CA ASN A 74 32.93 -1.97 2.78
C ASN A 74 32.66 -1.68 4.28
N ILE A 75 31.56 -0.97 4.57
CA ILE A 75 31.05 -0.70 5.92
C ILE A 75 29.67 -1.35 6.07
N MET A 76 29.53 -2.28 7.01
CA MET A 76 28.32 -3.08 7.23
C MET A 76 27.73 -3.70 5.95
N PRO A 77 28.53 -4.28 5.03
CA PRO A 77 28.02 -4.70 3.71
C PRO A 77 26.89 -5.73 3.79
N HIS A 78 26.86 -6.57 4.83
CA HIS A 78 25.77 -7.52 5.07
C HIS A 78 24.40 -6.85 5.28
N ALA A 79 24.36 -5.69 5.94
CA ALA A 79 23.12 -4.95 6.16
C ALA A 79 22.56 -4.41 4.83
N PHE A 80 23.44 -3.91 3.96
CA PHE A 80 23.05 -3.42 2.64
C PHE A 80 22.78 -4.54 1.65
N GLN A 81 23.41 -5.71 1.79
CA GLN A 81 23.04 -6.90 1.03
C GLN A 81 21.59 -7.32 1.34
N HIS A 82 21.20 -7.32 2.62
CA HIS A 82 19.81 -7.59 3.00
C HIS A 82 18.83 -6.56 2.41
N LYS A 83 19.19 -5.27 2.43
CA LYS A 83 18.40 -4.21 1.76
C LYS A 83 18.30 -4.44 0.25
N LEU A 84 19.42 -4.78 -0.40
CA LEU A 84 19.48 -5.05 -1.84
C LEU A 84 18.56 -6.22 -2.23
N ASP A 85 18.62 -7.32 -1.48
CA ASP A 85 17.79 -8.50 -1.71
C ASP A 85 16.30 -8.17 -1.51
N TYR A 86 15.98 -7.40 -0.46
CA TYR A 86 14.63 -6.90 -0.22
C TYR A 86 14.11 -6.08 -1.41
N TYR A 87 14.85 -5.06 -1.85
CA TYR A 87 14.39 -4.17 -2.93
C TYR A 87 14.33 -4.87 -4.29
N ARG A 88 15.24 -5.80 -4.57
CA ARG A 88 15.16 -6.63 -5.79
C ARG A 88 13.91 -7.51 -5.78
N GLY A 89 13.63 -8.16 -4.65
CA GLY A 89 12.40 -8.93 -4.47
C GLY A 89 11.14 -8.05 -4.59
N TYR A 90 11.18 -6.85 -4.00
CA TYR A 90 10.08 -5.88 -4.09
C TYR A 90 9.85 -5.44 -5.53
N ARG A 91 10.90 -5.12 -6.30
CA ARG A 91 10.79 -4.80 -7.73
C ARG A 91 10.15 -5.94 -8.54
N THR A 92 10.65 -7.17 -8.38
CA THR A 92 10.10 -8.34 -9.08
C THR A 92 8.62 -8.53 -8.76
N ARG A 93 8.24 -8.41 -7.48
CA ARG A 93 6.83 -8.47 -7.08
C ARG A 93 6.00 -7.37 -7.75
N ASN A 94 6.51 -6.14 -7.80
CA ASN A 94 5.81 -5.02 -8.42
C ASN A 94 5.59 -5.26 -9.93
N ASP A 95 6.62 -5.76 -10.62
CA ASP A 95 6.53 -6.12 -12.03
C ASP A 95 5.50 -7.23 -12.27
N GLU A 96 5.47 -8.27 -11.42
CA GLU A 96 4.50 -9.37 -11.49
C GLU A 96 3.06 -8.92 -11.23
N ILE A 97 2.86 -7.97 -10.31
CA ILE A 97 1.55 -7.37 -10.06
C ILE A 97 1.13 -6.55 -11.28
N GLN A 98 2.00 -5.67 -11.76
CA GLN A 98 1.69 -4.81 -12.90
C GLN A 98 1.38 -5.61 -14.16
N ALA A 99 2.05 -6.75 -14.38
CA ALA A 99 1.80 -7.63 -15.52
C ALA A 99 0.42 -8.34 -15.48
N ARG A 100 -0.20 -8.50 -14.31
CA ARG A 100 -1.49 -9.18 -14.15
C ARG A 100 -2.70 -8.29 -14.39
N TRP A 101 -2.52 -6.98 -14.38
CA TRP A 101 -3.61 -6.02 -14.41
C TRP A 101 -3.52 -5.07 -15.62
N PRO A 102 -4.62 -4.42 -16.03
CA PRO A 102 -4.60 -3.45 -17.12
C PRO A 102 -3.57 -2.34 -16.89
N ALA A 103 -2.95 -1.86 -17.96
CA ALA A 103 -2.01 -0.74 -17.90
C ALA A 103 -2.70 0.54 -17.34
N ASN A 104 -1.89 1.41 -16.73
CA ASN A 104 -2.31 2.72 -16.20
C ASN A 104 -3.27 2.66 -15.00
N LEU A 105 -3.20 1.61 -14.18
CA LEU A 105 -3.78 1.65 -12.83
C LEU A 105 -2.76 2.21 -11.85
N ASP A 106 -3.23 2.99 -10.87
CA ASP A 106 -2.42 3.49 -9.77
C ASP A 106 -1.88 2.33 -8.92
N TRP A 107 -0.68 2.49 -8.35
CA TRP A 107 -0.03 1.46 -7.54
C TRP A 107 -0.88 1.04 -6.33
N ASN A 108 -1.60 1.99 -5.70
CA ASN A 108 -2.48 1.66 -4.57
C ASN A 108 -3.64 0.76 -5.01
N VAL A 109 -4.18 1.01 -6.21
CA VAL A 109 -5.26 0.20 -6.78
C VAL A 109 -4.75 -1.20 -7.09
N LEU A 110 -3.55 -1.32 -7.68
CA LEU A 110 -2.90 -2.61 -7.94
C LEU A 110 -2.68 -3.42 -6.66
N ASN A 111 -2.13 -2.79 -5.61
CA ASN A 111 -1.95 -3.45 -4.32
C ASN A 111 -3.29 -3.88 -3.69
N ARG A 112 -4.32 -3.04 -3.78
CA ARG A 112 -5.64 -3.39 -3.25
C ARG A 112 -6.26 -4.56 -4.02
N LEU A 113 -6.12 -4.59 -5.35
CA LEU A 113 -6.56 -5.70 -6.19
C LEU A 113 -5.89 -7.02 -5.82
N GLU A 114 -4.60 -7.01 -5.49
CA GLU A 114 -3.89 -8.20 -5.00
C GLU A 114 -4.45 -8.71 -3.67
N VAL A 115 -4.69 -7.80 -2.72
CA VAL A 115 -5.28 -8.13 -1.42
C VAL A 115 -6.67 -8.73 -1.62
N LEU A 116 -7.53 -8.10 -2.43
CA LEU A 116 -8.87 -8.59 -2.71
C LEU A 116 -8.84 -9.95 -3.42
N THR A 117 -7.92 -10.17 -4.34
CA THR A 117 -7.75 -11.47 -5.03
C THR A 117 -7.38 -12.56 -4.03
N ARG A 118 -6.46 -12.29 -3.10
CA ARG A 118 -6.13 -13.25 -2.03
C ARG A 118 -7.31 -13.53 -1.10
N ILE A 119 -8.07 -12.51 -0.74
CA ILE A 119 -9.29 -12.67 0.07
C ILE A 119 -10.31 -13.54 -0.68
N ALA A 120 -10.51 -13.33 -1.98
CA ALA A 120 -11.40 -14.15 -2.78
C ALA A 120 -10.97 -15.62 -2.79
N MET A 121 -9.68 -15.89 -3.02
CA MET A 121 -9.11 -17.25 -2.98
C MET A 121 -9.29 -17.92 -1.60
N ASP A 122 -9.10 -17.17 -0.52
CA ASP A 122 -9.28 -17.66 0.84
C ASP A 122 -10.74 -18.03 1.12
N LEU A 123 -11.68 -17.16 0.74
CA LEU A 123 -13.12 -17.42 0.89
C LEU A 123 -13.59 -18.63 0.05
N GLU A 124 -13.03 -18.81 -1.15
CA GLU A 124 -13.29 -19.97 -2.00
C GLU A 124 -12.75 -21.27 -1.42
N GLY A 125 -11.54 -21.24 -0.85
CA GLY A 125 -10.87 -22.43 -0.32
C GLY A 125 -11.30 -22.83 1.10
N ASN A 126 -11.55 -21.85 1.96
CA ASN A 126 -11.81 -22.05 3.39
C ASN A 126 -13.29 -21.88 3.78
N GLY A 127 -14.13 -21.51 2.81
CA GLY A 127 -15.57 -21.37 2.97
C GLY A 127 -16.00 -19.95 3.31
N ASP A 128 -17.04 -19.48 2.61
CA ASP A 128 -17.54 -18.11 2.70
C ASP A 128 -18.68 -17.97 3.72
N LYS A 129 -18.36 -18.17 5.01
CA LYS A 129 -19.37 -18.21 6.10
C LYS A 129 -20.27 -16.98 6.16
N ASN A 130 -19.72 -15.82 5.79
CA ASN A 130 -20.40 -14.53 5.86
C ASN A 130 -20.83 -14.03 4.47
N ASN A 131 -20.82 -14.86 3.43
CA ASN A 131 -21.24 -14.50 2.06
C ASN A 131 -20.54 -13.24 1.50
N GLN A 132 -19.24 -13.08 1.77
CA GLN A 132 -18.41 -11.95 1.36
C GLN A 132 -17.82 -12.10 -0.04
N LEU A 133 -17.74 -13.31 -0.58
CA LEU A 133 -17.10 -13.58 -1.88
C LEU A 133 -17.76 -12.78 -3.00
N LEU A 134 -19.08 -12.61 -2.95
CA LEU A 134 -19.82 -11.79 -3.91
C LEU A 134 -19.39 -10.32 -3.86
N ASN A 135 -19.25 -9.74 -2.65
CA ASN A 135 -18.78 -8.36 -2.49
C ASN A 135 -17.36 -8.20 -3.01
N VAL A 136 -16.45 -9.08 -2.61
CA VAL A 136 -15.04 -9.02 -2.99
C VAL A 136 -14.88 -9.07 -4.51
N ARG A 137 -15.57 -10.00 -5.18
CA ARG A 137 -15.55 -10.09 -6.65
C ARG A 137 -16.12 -8.83 -7.31
N ALA A 138 -17.22 -8.30 -6.80
CA ALA A 138 -17.82 -7.08 -7.34
C ALA A 138 -16.89 -5.86 -7.19
N ILE A 139 -16.18 -5.75 -6.06
CA ILE A 139 -15.20 -4.68 -5.81
C ILE A 139 -13.99 -4.81 -6.74
N ILE A 140 -13.48 -6.04 -6.96
CA ILE A 140 -12.41 -6.29 -7.94
C ILE A 140 -12.82 -5.75 -9.31
N GLU A 141 -14.01 -6.11 -9.80
CA GLU A 141 -14.53 -5.62 -11.08
C GLU A 141 -14.71 -4.10 -11.08
N ALA A 142 -15.14 -3.50 -9.98
CA ALA A 142 -15.30 -2.06 -9.88
C ALA A 142 -13.97 -1.30 -10.00
N TYR A 143 -12.89 -1.79 -9.37
CA TYR A 143 -11.55 -1.23 -9.55
C TYR A 143 -11.01 -1.45 -10.97
N ARG A 144 -11.19 -2.66 -11.53
CA ARG A 144 -10.76 -2.98 -12.91
C ARG A 144 -11.42 -2.05 -13.93
N ASN A 145 -12.70 -1.78 -13.75
CA ASN A 145 -13.50 -0.91 -14.62
C ASN A 145 -13.42 0.57 -14.23
N ARG A 146 -12.64 0.93 -13.21
CA ARG A 146 -12.44 2.30 -12.72
C ARG A 146 -13.74 2.99 -12.31
N THR A 147 -14.73 2.23 -11.86
CA THR A 147 -16.00 2.79 -11.33
C THR A 147 -15.85 3.22 -9.86
N ILE A 148 -14.79 2.75 -9.19
CA ILE A 148 -14.33 3.21 -7.88
C ILE A 148 -12.82 3.47 -7.92
N GLN A 149 -12.33 4.27 -6.98
CA GLN A 149 -10.93 4.68 -6.86
C GLN A 149 -10.52 4.80 -5.39
N ILE A 150 -9.22 4.79 -5.11
CA ILE A 150 -8.68 5.00 -3.76
C ILE A 150 -8.41 6.50 -3.59
N ASN A 151 -9.32 7.20 -2.92
CA ASN A 151 -9.23 8.65 -2.72
C ASN A 151 -9.63 9.10 -1.29
N GLY A 152 -9.62 8.17 -0.34
CA GLY A 152 -10.02 8.43 1.05
C GLY A 152 -11.52 8.32 1.30
N LEU A 153 -12.35 8.15 0.27
CA LEU A 153 -13.77 7.86 0.40
C LEU A 153 -14.01 6.36 0.53
N VAL A 154 -15.16 6.03 1.12
CA VAL A 154 -15.68 4.67 1.21
C VAL A 154 -16.84 4.41 0.25
N THR A 155 -17.00 3.15 -0.12
CA THR A 155 -18.22 2.64 -0.75
C THR A 155 -18.76 1.47 0.05
N TYR A 156 -20.06 1.42 0.24
CA TYR A 156 -20.73 0.33 0.92
C TYR A 156 -21.22 -0.70 -0.10
N TRP A 157 -21.09 -1.98 0.24
CA TRP A 157 -21.44 -3.10 -0.62
C TRP A 157 -22.27 -4.12 0.14
N SER A 158 -23.31 -4.64 -0.51
CA SER A 158 -24.10 -5.74 0.01
C SER A 158 -24.46 -6.73 -1.07
N ARG A 159 -24.25 -8.03 -0.81
CA ARG A 159 -24.63 -9.13 -1.72
C ARG A 159 -24.13 -8.96 -3.16
N GLY A 160 -22.91 -8.43 -3.31
CA GLY A 160 -22.26 -8.17 -4.60
C GLY A 160 -22.70 -6.89 -5.31
N VAL A 161 -23.43 -6.00 -4.63
CA VAL A 161 -23.93 -4.74 -5.19
C VAL A 161 -23.37 -3.56 -4.41
N GLN A 162 -22.90 -2.54 -5.12
CA GLN A 162 -22.55 -1.25 -4.53
C GLN A 162 -23.84 -0.54 -4.11
N ILE A 163 -24.03 -0.32 -2.82
CA ILE A 163 -25.25 0.29 -2.27
C ILE A 163 -25.11 1.80 -2.02
N SER A 164 -23.90 2.35 -2.10
CA SER A 164 -23.65 3.79 -2.00
C SER A 164 -22.70 4.29 -3.08
N GLN A 165 -22.87 5.54 -3.49
CA GLN A 165 -21.80 6.27 -4.16
C GLN A 165 -20.63 6.54 -3.19
N PRO A 166 -19.41 6.87 -3.70
CA PRO A 166 -18.26 7.19 -2.86
C PRO A 166 -18.56 8.33 -1.89
N ARG A 167 -18.22 8.15 -0.61
CA ARG A 167 -18.55 9.10 0.46
C ARG A 167 -17.59 9.05 1.64
N PRO A 168 -17.53 10.09 2.50
CA PRO A 168 -16.74 10.05 3.72
C PRO A 168 -17.21 8.89 4.61
N PHE A 169 -16.28 8.29 5.33
CA PHE A 169 -16.64 7.32 6.35
C PHE A 169 -17.19 8.06 7.57
N ASP A 170 -18.40 7.71 8.00
CA ASP A 170 -19.01 8.18 9.23
C ASP A 170 -19.58 6.97 9.99
N TRP A 171 -19.38 6.94 11.31
CA TRP A 171 -19.76 5.78 12.13
C TRP A 171 -21.26 5.64 12.28
N ASP A 172 -21.99 6.74 12.46
CA ASP A 172 -23.45 6.72 12.62
C ASP A 172 -24.12 6.30 11.31
N GLU A 173 -23.60 6.81 10.19
CA GLU A 173 -23.97 6.36 8.86
C GLU A 173 -23.69 4.87 8.66
N PHE A 174 -22.48 4.39 8.94
CA PHE A 174 -22.13 2.98 8.82
C PHE A 174 -23.12 2.11 9.60
N LEU A 175 -23.38 2.44 10.87
CA LEU A 175 -24.31 1.68 11.72
C LEU A 175 -25.72 1.68 11.13
N SER A 176 -26.18 2.82 10.61
CA SER A 176 -27.47 2.95 9.97
C SER A 176 -27.57 2.08 8.70
N ILE A 177 -26.60 2.14 7.79
CA ILE A 177 -26.61 1.31 6.57
C ILE A 177 -26.55 -0.17 6.95
N ASN A 178 -25.62 -0.52 7.85
CA ASN A 178 -25.38 -1.88 8.28
C ASN A 178 -26.65 -2.54 8.87
N SER A 179 -27.44 -1.79 9.64
CA SER A 179 -28.72 -2.32 10.19
C SER A 179 -29.77 -2.60 9.12
N HIS A 180 -29.79 -1.84 8.01
CA HIS A 180 -30.75 -2.02 6.92
C HIS A 180 -30.37 -3.12 5.92
N HIS A 181 -29.10 -3.55 5.92
CA HIS A 181 -28.54 -4.49 4.94
C HIS A 181 -28.10 -5.83 5.55
N GLU A 182 -28.69 -6.23 6.69
CA GLU A 182 -28.33 -7.45 7.41
C GLU A 182 -26.82 -7.53 7.68
N GLY A 183 -26.27 -6.49 8.29
CA GLY A 183 -24.83 -6.27 8.48
C GLY A 183 -23.97 -7.44 8.99
N SER A 184 -24.58 -8.43 9.64
CA SER A 184 -23.93 -9.67 10.03
C SER A 184 -23.59 -10.61 8.87
N THR A 185 -24.08 -10.35 7.65
CA THR A 185 -23.91 -11.22 6.49
C THR A 185 -23.86 -10.41 5.20
N SER A 186 -22.84 -10.68 4.39
CA SER A 186 -22.67 -10.11 3.04
C SER A 186 -22.64 -8.58 3.01
N PHE A 187 -22.13 -7.93 4.05
CA PHE A 187 -21.90 -6.48 4.10
C PHE A 187 -20.40 -6.17 4.09
N TRP A 188 -19.99 -5.19 3.28
CA TRP A 188 -18.59 -4.78 3.16
C TRP A 188 -18.48 -3.26 3.03
N VAL A 189 -17.44 -2.69 3.65
CA VAL A 189 -17.04 -1.30 3.47
C VAL A 189 -15.69 -1.27 2.77
N GLU A 190 -15.67 -0.77 1.54
CA GLU A 190 -14.45 -0.63 0.76
C GLU A 190 -13.90 0.78 0.93
N GLY A 191 -12.57 0.92 1.05
CA GLY A 191 -11.90 2.22 1.17
C GLY A 191 -11.64 2.68 2.60
N VAL A 192 -12.03 1.91 3.62
CA VAL A 192 -11.72 2.23 5.03
C VAL A 192 -10.21 2.16 5.22
N ARG A 193 -9.59 3.31 5.49
CA ARG A 193 -8.23 3.36 6.01
C ARG A 193 -8.33 3.16 7.52
N VAL A 194 -7.83 2.04 8.02
CA VAL A 194 -7.52 1.94 9.45
C VAL A 194 -6.29 2.81 9.65
N GLU A 195 -6.45 3.98 10.25
CA GLU A 195 -5.30 4.71 10.76
C GLU A 195 -4.65 3.79 11.80
N VAL A 196 -3.49 3.23 11.46
CA VAL A 196 -2.64 2.59 12.45
C VAL A 196 -2.03 3.76 13.21
N THR A 197 -2.67 4.15 14.32
CA THR A 197 -2.04 5.02 15.29
C THR A 197 -0.70 4.39 15.68
N PRO A 198 0.43 5.12 15.56
CA PRO A 198 1.77 4.58 15.84
C PRO A 198 1.92 4.08 17.28
#